data_AF-A0A0S9PYW1-F1
#
_entry.id   AF-A0A0S9PYW1-F1
#
_cell.length_a   1.000
_cell.length_b   1.000
_cell.length_c   1.000
_cell.angle_alpha   90.00
_cell.angle_beta   90.00
_cell.angle_gamma   90.00
#
_symmetry.space_group_name_H-M   'P 1'
#
loop_
_entity.id
_entity.type
_entity.pdbx_description
1 polymer ?
#
loop_
_entity_poly.entity_id
_entity_poly.type
_entity_poly.pdbx_seq_one_letter_code
_entity_poly.pdbx_strand_id
1 'polypeptide(L)'
;MSANWKSVKEDLDFSLNHGEDVKGRAELKEAFSKGNSKEMGHVIEAFKMGQRDNHKLANFTRCAHEDEKRLYNIGRKLIEVKAT
;
A
#
# COMPACT_ATOMS: atom_id res chain seq x y z
N MET A 1 -20.06 -2.91 5.66
CA MET A 1 -19.43 -3.05 4.34
C MET A 1 -18.07 -3.71 4.53
N SER A 2 -17.76 -4.74 3.77
CA SER A 2 -16.48 -5.49 3.82
C SER A 2 -15.32 -4.74 3.16
N ALA A 3 -14.09 -5.15 3.44
CA ALA A 3 -12.91 -4.64 2.75
C ALA A 3 -12.93 -5.02 1.26
N ASN A 4 -12.50 -4.12 0.39
CA ASN A 4 -12.39 -4.36 -1.05
C ASN A 4 -10.92 -4.59 -1.45
N TRP A 5 -10.50 -5.85 -1.37
CA TRP A 5 -9.15 -6.31 -1.70
C TRP A 5 -8.75 -6.09 -3.16
N LYS A 6 -9.71 -5.99 -4.09
CA LYS A 6 -9.42 -5.70 -5.50
C LYS A 6 -9.02 -4.23 -5.65
N SER A 7 -9.87 -3.33 -5.14
CA SER A 7 -9.62 -1.89 -5.18
C SER A 7 -8.34 -1.49 -4.44
N VAL A 8 -8.05 -2.09 -3.27
CA VAL A 8 -6.82 -1.76 -2.53
C VAL A 8 -5.56 -2.14 -3.30
N LYS A 9 -5.61 -3.24 -4.07
CA LYS A 9 -4.49 -3.66 -4.91
C LYS A 9 -4.27 -2.67 -6.05
N GLU A 10 -5.34 -2.24 -6.72
CA GLU A 10 -5.26 -1.26 -7.81
C GLU A 10 -4.74 0.10 -7.31
N ASP A 11 -5.20 0.56 -6.14
CA ASP A 11 -4.72 1.79 -5.53
C ASP A 11 -3.23 1.69 -5.11
N LEU A 12 -2.82 0.56 -4.55
CA LEU A 12 -1.43 0.30 -4.21
C LEU A 12 -0.53 0.26 -5.45
N ASP A 13 -0.97 -0.40 -6.51
CA ASP A 13 -0.23 -0.50 -7.77
C ASP A 13 -0.05 0.89 -8.39
N PHE A 14 -1.09 1.72 -8.37
CA PHE A 14 -0.97 3.11 -8.80
C PHE A 14 0.08 3.87 -7.97
N SER A 15 -0.02 3.85 -6.64
CA SER A 15 0.90 4.57 -5.75
C SER A 15 2.34 4.09 -5.85
N LEU A 16 2.56 2.79 -6.09
CA LEU A 16 3.89 2.19 -6.16
C LEU A 16 4.52 2.31 -7.55
N ASN A 17 3.75 2.08 -8.61
CA ASN A 17 4.29 1.83 -9.94
C ASN A 17 3.95 2.92 -10.98
N HIS A 18 2.82 3.61 -10.85
CA HIS A 18 2.36 4.57 -11.87
C HIS A 18 2.41 6.04 -11.46
N GLY A 19 2.31 6.33 -10.16
CA GLY A 19 2.29 7.69 -9.64
C GLY A 19 3.69 8.24 -9.39
N GLU A 20 4.38 8.72 -10.42
CA GLU A 20 5.74 9.25 -10.27
C GLU A 20 5.85 10.41 -9.26
N ASP A 21 4.81 11.25 -9.20
CA ASP A 21 4.71 12.39 -8.29
C ASP A 21 3.92 12.09 -6.99
N VAL A 22 3.59 10.82 -6.72
CA VAL A 22 2.91 10.46 -5.47
C VAL A 22 3.85 10.70 -4.29
N LYS A 23 3.53 11.71 -3.49
CA LYS A 23 4.24 12.00 -2.23
C LYS A 23 4.24 10.76 -1.34
N GLY A 24 5.38 10.43 -0.72
CA GLY A 24 5.47 9.22 0.09
C GLY A 24 5.70 7.93 -0.70
N ARG A 25 5.81 7.96 -2.04
CA ARG A 25 6.06 6.76 -2.86
C ARG A 25 7.36 6.05 -2.51
N ALA A 26 8.44 6.81 -2.31
CA ALA A 26 9.75 6.24 -1.97
C ALA A 26 9.68 5.54 -0.60
N GLU A 27 9.08 6.22 0.38
CA GLU A 27 8.83 5.74 1.72
C GLU A 27 7.91 4.50 1.70
N LEU A 28 6.90 4.49 0.83
CA LEU A 28 5.98 3.37 0.68
C LEU A 28 6.70 2.15 0.08
N LYS A 29 7.53 2.36 -0.95
CA LYS A 29 8.39 1.30 -1.52
C LYS A 29 9.38 0.76 -0.51
N GLU A 30 10.03 1.64 0.26
CA GLU A 30 10.97 1.25 1.32
C GLU A 30 10.27 0.42 2.40
N ALA A 31 9.10 0.86 2.88
CA ALA A 31 8.34 0.15 3.91
C ALA A 31 7.95 -1.27 3.47
N PHE A 32 7.54 -1.46 2.21
CA PHE A 32 7.33 -2.79 1.65
C PHE A 32 8.66 -3.55 1.41
N SER A 33 9.78 -2.88 1.18
CA SER A 33 11.06 -3.55 0.91
C SER A 33 11.65 -4.25 2.14
N LYS A 34 11.26 -3.87 3.36
CA LYS A 34 11.77 -4.40 4.63
C LYS A 34 11.45 -5.88 4.92
N GLY A 35 10.54 -6.50 4.16
CA GLY A 35 10.31 -7.95 4.19
C GLY A 35 9.58 -8.47 5.44
N ASN A 36 8.97 -7.61 6.25
CA ASN A 36 8.28 -7.98 7.48
C ASN A 36 6.94 -7.24 7.62
N SER A 37 5.83 -7.97 7.82
CA SER A 37 4.49 -7.37 7.97
C SER A 37 4.34 -6.54 9.25
N LYS A 38 5.25 -6.67 10.23
CA LYS A 38 5.30 -5.78 11.39
C LYS A 38 5.54 -4.31 11.01
N GLU A 39 6.04 -4.05 9.81
CA GLU A 39 6.26 -2.72 9.26
C GLU A 39 4.97 -2.06 8.70
N MET A 40 3.81 -2.72 8.83
CA MET A 40 2.54 -2.20 8.30
C MET A 40 2.20 -0.80 8.82
N GLY A 41 2.65 -0.44 10.02
CA GLY A 41 2.54 0.93 10.54
C GLY A 41 3.20 1.97 9.62
N HIS A 42 4.45 1.72 9.21
CA HIS A 42 5.18 2.57 8.28
C HIS A 42 4.53 2.60 6.89
N VAL A 43 3.99 1.47 6.44
CA VAL A 43 3.25 1.40 5.18
C VAL A 43 2.00 2.30 5.23
N ILE A 44 1.25 2.26 6.33
CA ILE A 44 0.06 3.11 6.51
C ILE A 44 0.43 4.59 6.52
N GLU A 45 1.51 4.96 7.22
CA GLU A 45 2.00 6.35 7.26
C GLU A 45 2.42 6.83 5.87
N ALA A 46 3.23 6.05 5.16
CA ALA A 46 3.67 6.38 3.81
C ALA A 46 2.49 6.47 2.82
N PHE A 47 1.52 5.57 2.90
CA PHE A 47 0.33 5.61 2.04
C PHE A 47 -0.52 6.86 2.31
N LYS A 48 -0.63 7.31 3.57
CA LYS A 48 -1.31 8.56 3.94
C LYS A 48 -0.65 9.81 3.39
N MET A 49 0.68 9.81 3.21
CA MET A 49 1.40 10.97 2.67
C MET A 49 0.98 11.29 1.22
N GLY A 50 0.67 10.25 0.43
CA GLY A 50 0.33 10.37 -0.99
C GLY A 50 -1.16 10.34 -1.30
N GLN A 51 -1.98 9.87 -0.36
CA GLN A 51 -3.39 9.64 -0.61
C GLN A 51 -4.27 10.72 0.03
N ARG A 52 -4.93 11.52 -0.81
CA ARG A 52 -5.91 12.55 -0.39
C ARG A 52 -7.36 12.06 -0.42
N ASP A 53 -7.61 10.92 -1.07
CA ASP A 53 -8.93 10.32 -1.14
C ASP A 53 -9.24 9.52 0.13
N ASN A 54 -10.19 10.02 0.92
CA ASN A 54 -10.62 9.40 2.16
C ASN A 54 -11.24 8.01 1.96
N HIS A 55 -11.87 7.73 0.81
CA HIS A 55 -12.43 6.41 0.53
C HIS A 55 -11.31 5.38 0.32
N LYS A 56 -10.24 5.76 -0.38
CA LYS A 56 -9.06 4.92 -0.60
C LYS A 56 -8.34 4.64 0.73
N LEU A 57 -8.13 5.68 1.55
CA LEU A 57 -7.57 5.53 2.89
C LEU A 57 -8.41 4.61 3.78
N ALA A 58 -9.74 4.77 3.74
CA ALA A 58 -10.64 3.94 4.53
C ALA A 58 -10.61 2.47 4.08
N ASN A 59 -10.61 2.21 2.76
CA ASN A 59 -10.52 0.84 2.24
C ASN A 59 -9.17 0.20 2.58
N PHE A 60 -8.08 0.96 2.44
CA PHE A 60 -6.73 0.52 2.81
C PHE A 60 -6.64 0.13 4.29
N THR A 61 -7.11 1.01 5.18
CA THR A 61 -7.11 0.78 6.63
C THR A 61 -7.95 -0.43 7.01
N ARG A 62 -9.11 -0.62 6.36
CA ARG A 62 -9.95 -1.82 6.57
C ARG A 62 -9.23 -3.10 6.13
N CYS A 63 -8.56 -3.09 4.97
CA CYS A 63 -7.78 -4.24 4.53
C CYS A 63 -6.63 -4.54 5.51
N ALA A 64 -5.97 -3.51 6.05
CA ALA A 64 -4.91 -3.67 7.04
C ALA A 64 -5.43 -4.27 8.35
N HIS A 65 -6.61 -3.85 8.81
CA HIS A 65 -7.25 -4.42 10.01
C HIS A 65 -7.75 -5.85 9.80
N GLU A 66 -8.21 -6.19 8.59
CA GLU A 66 -8.71 -7.53 8.28
C GLU A 66 -7.57 -8.54 8.16
N ASP A 67 -6.49 -8.19 7.45
CA ASP A 67 -5.30 -9.03 7.32
C ASP A 67 -4.08 -8.20 6.89
N GLU A 68 -3.32 -7.71 7.87
CA GLU A 68 -2.09 -6.93 7.64
C GLU A 68 -1.06 -7.69 6.80
N LYS A 69 -0.95 -9.01 6.99
CA LYS A 69 0.06 -9.84 6.32
C LYS A 69 -0.29 -9.99 4.85
N ARG A 70 -1.57 -10.18 4.53
CA ARG A 70 -2.07 -10.21 3.15
C ARG A 70 -1.83 -8.87 2.46
N LEU A 71 -2.19 -7.76 3.09
CA LEU A 71 -1.98 -6.42 2.51
C LEU A 71 -0.49 -6.14 2.27
N TYR A 72 0.35 -6.49 3.24
CA TYR A 72 1.80 -6.38 3.11
C TYR A 72 2.34 -7.20 1.93
N ASN A 73 1.91 -8.46 1.82
CA ASN A 73 2.30 -9.35 0.72
C ASN A 73 1.81 -8.89 -0.65
N ILE A 74 0.66 -8.20 -0.73
CA ILE A 74 0.21 -7.56 -1.97
C ILE A 74 1.19 -6.47 -2.37
N GLY A 75 1.51 -5.54 -1.47
CA GLY A 75 2.48 -4.47 -1.73
C GLY A 75 3.86 -4.98 -2.12
N ARG A 76 4.36 -6.01 -1.41
CA ARG A 76 5.60 -6.74 -1.76
C ARG A 76 5.59 -7.24 -3.20
N LYS A 77 4.55 -7.96 -3.60
CA LYS A 77 4.45 -8.49 -4.96
C LYS A 77 4.43 -7.36 -5.98
N LEU A 78 3.75 -6.25 -5.70
CA LEU A 78 3.68 -5.11 -6.63
C LEU A 78 5.04 -4.43 -6.83
N ILE A 79 5.90 -4.36 -5.80
CA ILE A 79 7.27 -3.83 -5.96
C ILE A 79 8.22 -4.83 -6.63
N GLU A 80 8.02 -6.13 -6.42
CA GLU A 80 8.82 -7.20 -7.05
C GLU A 80 8.46 -7.40 -8.52
N VAL A 81 7.20 -7.15 -8.91
CA VAL A 81 6.69 -7.47 -10.24
C VAL A 81 7.26 -6.58 -11.36
N LYS A 82 7.81 -5.38 -11.10
CA LYS A 82 8.72 -4.66 -12.02
C LYS A 82 9.53 -3.55 -11.33
N ALA A 83 10.79 -3.85 -11.05
CA ALA A 83 11.89 -2.96 -11.44
C ALA A 83 12.49 -3.55 -12.73
N THR A 84 11.88 -3.26 -13.87
CA THR A 84 12.41 -3.58 -15.21
C THR A 84 12.25 -2.36 -16.09
#